data_AF-A0A0M0JLZ6-F1
#
_entry.id   AF-A0A0M0JLZ6-F1
#
_cell.length_a   1.000
_cell.length_b   1.000
_cell.length_c   1.000
_cell.angle_alpha   90.00
_cell.angle_beta   90.00
_cell.angle_gamma   90.00
#
_symmetry.space_group_name_H-M   'P 1'
#
loop_
_entity.id
_entity.type
_entity.pdbx_description
1 polymer ?
#
loop_
_entity_poly.entity_id
_entity_poly.type
_entity_poly.pdbx_seq_one_letter_code
_entity_poly.pdbx_strand_id
1 'polypeptide(L)'
;MLLHFLSLVLGVALQDNAALQTNEALHAQPLLAPTAELSTSSRAEVLVLVSDHGSGTTNFGDILNTHPCILDVGEPFGSGYMLWSTFATPAECEDKTRHPAMFDADNGKLEHADNPKMTREINDVLTRQEWNKGADKKHFEIDSRSLYEHLEYNLAEYFVRIRDLVCAHVPTDVCPAAECSIMLKMFPVYVDGDTVIDHTPSPGHAACQDARNVKAMKAWKDALHSFEQVCDMNMLIAELIAPEDSIAVMTS
;
A
#
# COMPACT_ATOMS: atom_id res chain seq x y z
N MET A 1 -72.83 -27.86 27.26
CA MET A 1 -72.33 -27.53 28.61
C MET A 1 -70.83 -27.36 28.50
N LEU A 2 -70.37 -26.11 28.46
CA LEU A 2 -69.65 -25.43 29.55
C LEU A 2 -68.22 -25.97 29.72
N LEU A 3 -67.19 -25.26 29.22
CA LEU A 3 -66.42 -24.19 29.89
C LEU A 3 -65.37 -24.74 30.87
N HIS A 4 -64.08 -24.60 30.56
CA HIS A 4 -63.20 -23.58 31.17
C HIS A 4 -61.79 -23.56 30.55
N PHE A 5 -61.33 -22.33 30.30
CA PHE A 5 -59.96 -21.91 29.98
C PHE A 5 -58.98 -22.18 31.14
N LEU A 6 -57.68 -22.33 30.85
CA LEU A 6 -56.65 -21.42 31.39
C LEU A 6 -55.29 -21.57 30.66
N SER A 7 -54.66 -20.42 30.42
CA SER A 7 -53.39 -20.15 29.75
C SER A 7 -52.14 -20.76 30.42
N LEU A 8 -51.09 -21.02 29.65
CA LEU A 8 -49.85 -20.21 29.70
C LEU A 8 -48.94 -20.53 28.50
N VAL A 9 -48.48 -19.47 27.84
CA VAL A 9 -47.46 -19.48 26.79
C VAL A 9 -46.09 -19.36 27.45
N LEU A 10 -45.16 -20.24 27.10
CA LEU A 10 -43.73 -19.92 27.07
C LEU A 10 -43.09 -20.79 25.98
N GLY A 11 -42.99 -20.21 24.78
CA GLY A 11 -42.14 -20.72 23.72
C GLY A 11 -40.70 -20.37 24.04
N VAL A 12 -39.84 -21.39 24.14
CA VAL A 12 -38.39 -21.22 24.02
C VAL A 12 -38.03 -21.79 22.66
N ALA A 13 -37.89 -20.90 21.69
CA ALA A 13 -37.33 -21.22 20.38
C ALA A 13 -35.80 -21.28 20.51
N LEU A 14 -35.21 -22.33 19.92
CA LEU A 14 -33.78 -22.46 19.68
C LEU A 14 -33.27 -21.21 18.92
N GLN A 15 -32.30 -20.50 19.50
CA GLN A 15 -31.57 -19.44 18.80
C GLN A 15 -30.29 -20.02 18.20
N ASP A 16 -30.32 -20.22 16.89
CA ASP A 16 -29.15 -20.15 16.03
C ASP A 16 -28.68 -18.68 16.00
N ASN A 17 -27.47 -18.40 16.50
CA ASN A 17 -26.89 -17.06 16.47
C ASN A 17 -26.37 -16.73 15.06
N ALA A 18 -27.27 -16.22 14.23
CA ALA A 18 -26.93 -15.26 13.19
C ALA A 18 -26.76 -13.88 13.85
N ALA A 19 -25.55 -13.36 13.89
CA ALA A 19 -25.27 -11.97 14.28
C ALA A 19 -24.45 -11.28 13.19
N LEU A 20 -25.09 -11.08 12.04
CA LEU A 20 -24.79 -9.98 11.13
C LEU A 20 -25.74 -8.85 11.54
N GLN A 21 -25.31 -7.99 12.47
CA GLN A 21 -26.05 -6.78 12.83
C GLN A 21 -25.23 -5.56 12.41
N THR A 22 -25.77 -4.92 11.37
CA THR A 22 -25.50 -3.58 10.87
C THR A 22 -25.70 -2.55 11.98
N ASN A 23 -24.64 -1.81 12.33
CA ASN A 23 -24.75 -0.60 13.13
C ASN A 23 -25.09 0.58 12.22
N GLU A 24 -26.37 0.70 11.86
CA GLU A 24 -26.94 1.99 11.47
C GLU A 24 -27.31 2.80 12.73
N ALA A 25 -27.10 4.11 12.65
CA ALA A 25 -27.45 5.17 13.60
C ALA A 25 -26.40 5.56 14.66
N LEU A 26 -25.52 6.50 14.29
CA LEU A 26 -25.34 7.69 15.12
C LEU A 26 -24.96 8.92 14.28
N HIS A 27 -25.72 10.00 14.47
CA HIS A 27 -25.59 11.36 13.90
C HIS A 27 -26.32 11.66 12.58
N ALA A 28 -27.65 11.76 12.68
CA ALA A 28 -28.42 12.67 11.82
C ALA A 28 -28.35 14.10 12.38
N GLN A 29 -27.74 15.02 11.63
CA GLN A 29 -27.94 16.47 11.77
C GLN A 29 -28.42 17.05 10.42
N PRO A 30 -29.21 18.14 10.42
CA PRO A 30 -30.11 18.46 9.31
C PRO A 30 -29.41 18.96 8.05
N LEU A 31 -29.92 18.53 6.89
CA LEU A 31 -29.58 19.06 5.56
C LEU A 31 -29.63 20.60 5.54
N LEU A 32 -28.46 21.22 5.39
CA LEU A 32 -28.32 22.49 4.69
C LEU A 32 -27.67 22.16 3.36
N ALA A 33 -28.41 22.41 2.27
CA ALA A 33 -27.94 22.17 0.91
C ALA A 33 -26.66 22.97 0.64
N PRO A 34 -25.54 22.33 0.27
CA PRO A 34 -24.45 23.05 -0.35
C PRO A 34 -24.92 23.39 -1.77
N THR A 35 -24.91 24.68 -2.08
CA THR A 35 -24.81 25.18 -3.44
C THR A 35 -23.81 24.33 -4.21
N ALA A 36 -24.24 23.80 -5.35
CA ALA A 36 -23.42 23.04 -6.28
C ALA A 36 -22.28 23.92 -6.80
N GLU A 37 -21.18 23.97 -6.05
CA GLU A 37 -19.88 24.10 -6.68
C GLU A 37 -19.61 22.75 -7.34
N LEU A 38 -19.40 22.76 -8.66
CA LEU A 38 -18.81 21.62 -9.34
C LEU A 38 -17.48 21.32 -8.63
N SER A 39 -17.47 20.36 -7.72
CA SER A 39 -16.25 19.65 -7.41
C SER A 39 -15.84 19.01 -8.72
N THR A 40 -14.87 19.60 -9.42
CA THR A 40 -14.14 18.89 -10.46
C THR A 40 -13.61 17.64 -9.79
N SER A 41 -14.27 16.50 -10.00
CA SER A 41 -13.89 15.20 -9.46
C SER A 41 -12.42 15.01 -9.80
N SER A 42 -11.54 15.19 -8.82
CA SER A 42 -10.12 15.15 -9.06
C SER A 42 -9.74 13.67 -9.23
N ARG A 43 -9.30 13.33 -10.43
CA ARG A 43 -8.99 11.95 -10.82
C ARG A 43 -7.76 11.48 -10.04
N ALA A 44 -7.85 10.34 -9.35
CA ALA A 44 -6.70 9.74 -8.67
C ALA A 44 -5.58 9.39 -9.67
N GLU A 45 -4.37 9.92 -9.44
CA GLU A 45 -3.17 9.78 -10.26
C GLU A 45 -2.21 8.70 -9.74
N VAL A 46 -2.26 8.42 -8.44
CA VAL A 46 -1.47 7.37 -7.79
C VAL A 46 -2.41 6.51 -6.94
N LEU A 47 -2.43 5.21 -7.18
CA LEU A 47 -3.09 4.22 -6.34
C LEU A 47 -2.05 3.46 -5.52
N VAL A 48 -2.11 3.55 -4.19
CA VAL A 48 -1.25 2.78 -3.31
C VAL A 48 -2.04 1.61 -2.72
N LEU A 49 -1.57 0.39 -2.98
CA LEU A 49 -2.14 -0.82 -2.44
C LEU A 49 -1.38 -1.26 -1.19
N VAL A 50 -1.97 -1.00 -0.02
CA VAL A 50 -1.39 -1.31 1.29
C VAL A 50 -1.83 -2.71 1.71
N SER A 51 -0.87 -3.61 1.91
CA SER A 51 -1.14 -5.04 2.19
C SER A 51 0.11 -5.76 2.70
N ASP A 52 0.01 -7.08 2.90
CA ASP A 52 1.14 -8.00 2.92
C ASP A 52 1.24 -8.85 1.63
N HIS A 53 2.32 -9.59 1.48
CA HIS A 53 2.50 -10.64 0.49
C HIS A 53 1.44 -11.73 0.67
N GLY A 54 1.03 -12.36 -0.44
CA GLY A 54 0.04 -13.44 -0.41
C GLY A 54 -1.43 -12.98 -0.40
N SER A 55 -1.72 -11.67 -0.26
CA SER A 55 -3.09 -11.13 -0.23
C SER A 55 -3.74 -10.92 -1.61
N GLY A 56 -3.15 -11.44 -2.69
CA GLY A 56 -3.72 -11.30 -4.04
C GLY A 56 -3.45 -9.96 -4.74
N THR A 57 -2.49 -9.16 -4.22
CA THR A 57 -2.12 -7.85 -4.79
C THR A 57 -1.65 -7.92 -6.24
N THR A 58 -0.99 -9.01 -6.64
CA THR A 58 -0.60 -9.25 -8.03
C THR A 58 -1.82 -9.38 -8.94
N ASN A 59 -2.83 -10.17 -8.57
CA ASN A 59 -4.06 -10.32 -9.35
C ASN A 59 -4.81 -8.99 -9.49
N PHE A 60 -4.87 -8.21 -8.42
CA PHE A 60 -5.49 -6.88 -8.46
C PHE A 60 -4.75 -5.95 -9.43
N GLY A 61 -3.42 -5.97 -9.39
CA GLY A 61 -2.58 -5.21 -10.31
C GLY A 61 -2.72 -5.63 -11.76
N ASP A 62 -2.67 -6.93 -12.05
CA ASP A 62 -2.86 -7.47 -13.40
C ASP A 62 -4.20 -7.01 -14.01
N ILE A 63 -5.28 -6.98 -13.21
CA ILE A 63 -6.60 -6.52 -13.65
C ILE A 63 -6.57 -5.03 -13.97
N LEU A 64 -6.04 -4.20 -13.07
CA LEU A 64 -5.95 -2.76 -13.30
C LEU A 64 -5.06 -2.41 -14.49
N ASN A 65 -3.98 -3.16 -14.67
CA ASN A 65 -3.01 -2.98 -15.76
C ASN A 65 -3.62 -3.26 -17.14
N THR A 66 -4.81 -3.87 -17.24
CA THR A 66 -5.54 -3.99 -18.51
C THR A 66 -6.04 -2.65 -19.05
N HIS A 67 -6.19 -1.63 -18.20
CA HIS A 67 -6.57 -0.29 -18.61
C HIS A 67 -5.37 0.42 -19.27
N PRO A 68 -5.50 1.04 -20.45
CA PRO A 68 -4.37 1.64 -21.18
C PRO A 68 -3.69 2.79 -20.42
N CYS A 69 -4.41 3.38 -19.47
CA CYS A 69 -3.98 4.54 -18.68
C CYS A 69 -3.76 4.23 -17.18
N ILE A 70 -3.83 2.97 -16.75
CA ILE A 70 -3.46 2.58 -15.39
C ILE A 70 -2.30 1.60 -15.51
N LEU A 71 -1.14 2.03 -15.02
CA LEU A 71 0.08 1.23 -15.06
C LEU A 71 0.32 0.60 -13.69
N ASP A 72 0.32 -0.72 -13.63
CA ASP A 72 0.82 -1.42 -12.44
C ASP A 72 2.34 -1.39 -12.44
N VAL A 73 2.92 -0.58 -11.57
CA VAL A 73 4.36 -0.46 -11.35
C VAL A 73 4.85 -1.50 -10.34
N GLY A 74 3.94 -2.25 -9.70
CA GLY A 74 4.31 -3.39 -8.87
C GLY A 74 4.97 -2.99 -7.54
N GLU A 75 6.09 -3.62 -7.23
CA GLU A 75 6.71 -3.60 -5.90
C GLU A 75 8.02 -2.78 -5.90
N PRO A 76 7.97 -1.50 -5.53
CA PRO A 76 9.14 -0.62 -5.63
C PRO A 76 10.30 -1.02 -4.70
N PHE A 77 10.01 -1.76 -3.63
CA PHE A 77 10.98 -2.12 -2.58
C PHE A 77 10.95 -3.62 -2.26
N GLY A 78 12.00 -4.11 -1.58
CA GLY A 78 12.06 -5.48 -1.07
C GLY A 78 13.40 -5.83 -0.43
N SER A 79 13.38 -6.73 0.55
CA SER A 79 14.54 -7.07 1.41
C SER A 79 15.77 -7.59 0.66
N GLY A 80 15.57 -8.25 -0.48
CA GLY A 80 16.66 -8.71 -1.35
C GLY A 80 17.26 -7.62 -2.27
N TYR A 81 16.80 -6.38 -2.18
CA TYR A 81 17.23 -5.29 -3.04
C TYR A 81 17.50 -4.01 -2.24
N MET A 82 16.46 -3.20 -2.04
CA MET A 82 16.50 -1.90 -1.39
C MET A 82 15.16 -1.71 -0.70
N LEU A 83 15.19 -1.37 0.58
CA LEU A 83 14.03 -0.96 1.34
C LEU A 83 13.82 0.56 1.23
N TRP A 84 12.63 1.04 1.54
CA TRP A 84 12.41 2.48 1.71
C TRP A 84 13.23 3.00 2.88
N SER A 85 13.11 2.32 4.02
CA SER A 85 13.83 2.69 5.23
C SER A 85 14.18 1.48 6.08
N THR A 86 15.28 1.58 6.83
CA THR A 86 15.64 0.64 7.90
C THR A 86 16.18 1.41 9.09
N PHE A 87 16.35 0.77 10.24
CA PHE A 87 16.85 1.34 11.50
C PHE A 87 18.07 0.55 11.99
N ALA A 88 18.67 0.99 13.08
CA ALA A 88 19.71 0.19 13.74
C ALA A 88 19.15 -1.17 14.21
N THR A 89 19.78 -2.26 13.78
CA THR A 89 19.36 -3.63 14.11
C THR A 89 19.16 -3.82 15.62
N PRO A 90 18.01 -4.37 16.07
CA PRO A 90 17.77 -4.64 17.48
C PRO A 90 18.81 -5.58 18.10
N ALA A 91 19.01 -5.49 19.42
CA ALA A 91 19.99 -6.31 20.12
C ALA A 91 19.58 -7.79 20.19
N GLU A 92 18.28 -8.04 20.09
CA GLU A 92 17.59 -9.33 20.10
C GLU A 92 17.84 -10.14 18.83
N CYS A 93 18.34 -9.50 17.76
CA CYS A 93 18.62 -10.14 16.49
C CYS A 93 20.06 -10.67 16.43
N GLU A 94 20.20 -11.97 16.13
CA GLU A 94 21.50 -12.63 15.97
C GLU A 94 22.24 -12.14 14.73
N ASP A 95 21.52 -11.95 13.62
CA ASP A 95 22.05 -11.30 12.43
C ASP A 95 22.01 -9.78 12.61
N LYS A 96 23.20 -9.16 12.61
CA LYS A 96 23.37 -7.71 12.72
C LYS A 96 23.51 -7.03 11.38
N THR A 97 23.33 -7.78 10.29
CA THR A 97 23.39 -7.24 8.94
C THR A 97 22.11 -6.43 8.70
N ARG A 98 22.31 -5.14 8.46
CA ARG A 98 21.22 -4.22 8.14
C ARG A 98 20.85 -4.41 6.66
N HIS A 99 19.55 -4.52 6.37
CA HIS A 99 19.07 -4.52 4.99
C HIS A 99 19.46 -3.19 4.31
N PRO A 100 19.89 -3.18 3.03
CA PRO A 100 20.05 -1.94 2.29
C PRO A 100 18.72 -1.17 2.26
N ALA A 101 18.74 0.14 2.55
CA ALA A 101 17.58 1.01 2.40
C ALA A 101 17.97 2.39 1.90
N MET A 102 17.01 3.07 1.26
CA MET A 102 17.18 4.45 0.84
C MET A 102 17.39 5.39 2.02
N PHE A 103 16.66 5.18 3.12
CA PHE A 103 16.68 6.07 4.27
C PHE A 103 17.00 5.37 5.59
N ASP A 104 17.60 6.13 6.50
CA ASP A 104 17.66 5.79 7.91
C ASP A 104 16.37 6.22 8.63
N ALA A 105 15.60 5.27 9.15
CA ALA A 105 14.31 5.51 9.80
C ALA A 105 14.42 6.26 11.15
N ASP A 106 15.60 6.26 11.79
CA ASP A 106 15.78 6.94 13.07
C ASP A 106 15.89 8.45 12.88
N ASN A 107 16.49 8.92 11.77
CA ASN A 107 16.79 10.33 11.54
C ASN A 107 16.35 10.90 10.18
N GLY A 108 15.78 10.08 9.28
CA GLY A 108 15.29 10.48 7.96
C GLY A 108 16.38 10.80 6.94
N LYS A 109 17.65 10.49 7.22
CA LYS A 109 18.76 10.76 6.30
C LYS A 109 18.71 9.82 5.11
N LEU A 110 18.83 10.39 3.91
CA LEU A 110 19.06 9.62 2.68
C LEU A 110 20.45 8.98 2.73
N GLU A 111 20.50 7.65 2.78
CA GLU A 111 21.73 6.85 2.76
C GLU A 111 22.05 6.36 1.34
N HIS A 112 21.03 6.11 0.51
CA HIS A 112 21.18 5.65 -0.87
C HIS A 112 20.28 6.44 -1.83
N ALA A 113 20.87 6.95 -2.91
CA ALA A 113 20.19 7.69 -3.97
C ALA A 113 20.05 6.81 -5.24
N ASP A 114 19.74 5.54 -5.03
CA ASP A 114 19.51 4.54 -6.07
C ASP A 114 18.61 3.40 -5.55
N ASN A 115 17.76 2.87 -6.41
CA ASN A 115 16.96 1.68 -6.16
C ASN A 115 16.94 0.80 -7.42
N PRO A 116 17.76 -0.26 -7.47
CA PRO A 116 17.82 -1.16 -8.62
C PRO A 116 16.51 -1.92 -8.88
N LYS A 117 15.70 -2.20 -7.84
CA LYS A 117 14.39 -2.83 -8.00
C LYS A 117 13.43 -1.88 -8.70
N MET A 118 13.31 -0.65 -8.21
CA MET A 118 12.48 0.38 -8.85
C MET A 118 12.87 0.61 -10.32
N THR A 119 14.17 0.70 -10.60
CA THR A 119 14.65 0.85 -11.98
C THR A 119 14.17 -0.30 -12.88
N ARG A 120 14.13 -1.53 -12.36
CA ARG A 120 13.59 -2.68 -13.09
C ARG A 120 12.09 -2.58 -13.29
N GLU A 121 11.33 -2.31 -12.22
CA GLU A 121 9.87 -2.22 -12.28
C GLU A 121 9.41 -1.14 -13.30
N ILE A 122 10.08 0.02 -13.32
CA ILE A 122 9.79 1.08 -14.30
C ILE A 122 10.10 0.61 -15.73
N ASN A 123 11.19 -0.12 -15.94
CA ASN A 123 11.49 -0.67 -17.26
C ASN A 123 10.47 -1.74 -17.67
N ASP A 124 10.04 -2.60 -16.74
CA ASP A 124 9.08 -3.66 -17.02
C ASP A 124 7.71 -3.07 -17.41
N VAL A 125 7.23 -2.04 -16.69
CA VAL A 125 5.94 -1.41 -16.97
C VAL A 125 5.93 -0.60 -18.28
N LEU A 126 7.07 -0.07 -18.72
CA LEU A 126 7.16 0.68 -19.98
C LEU A 126 7.45 -0.20 -21.19
N THR A 127 7.97 -1.41 -21.01
CA THR A 127 8.26 -2.35 -22.11
C THR A 127 7.12 -3.33 -22.42
N ARG A 128 5.90 -3.01 -21.95
CA ARG A 128 4.68 -3.79 -22.22
C ARG A 128 4.50 -4.09 -23.71
N GLN A 129 4.25 -5.36 -24.04
CA GLN A 129 4.14 -5.79 -25.43
C GLN A 129 2.93 -5.17 -26.14
N GLU A 130 1.84 -4.95 -25.41
CA GLU A 130 0.60 -4.36 -25.95
C GLU A 130 0.84 -2.99 -26.60
N TRP A 131 1.80 -2.21 -26.09
CA TRP A 131 2.12 -0.88 -26.60
C TRP A 131 3.05 -0.90 -27.80
N ASN A 132 3.78 -1.99 -27.97
CA ASN A 132 4.76 -2.12 -29.03
C ASN A 132 4.13 -2.52 -30.37
N LYS A 133 2.80 -2.74 -30.47
CA LYS A 133 2.06 -3.03 -31.73
C LYS A 133 2.73 -4.08 -32.63
N GLY A 134 3.45 -5.05 -32.06
CA GLY A 134 4.21 -6.08 -32.78
C GLY A 134 5.59 -5.67 -33.30
N ALA A 135 6.09 -4.48 -32.97
CA ALA A 135 7.48 -4.07 -33.17
C ALA A 135 8.40 -4.64 -32.08
N ASP A 136 9.71 -4.66 -32.35
CA ASP A 136 10.73 -5.02 -31.35
C ASP A 136 10.54 -4.21 -30.06
N LYS A 137 10.77 -4.85 -28.90
CA LYS A 137 10.66 -4.19 -27.58
C LYS A 137 11.46 -2.89 -27.60
N LYS A 138 10.76 -1.76 -27.47
CA LYS A 138 11.43 -0.48 -27.31
C LYS A 138 12.03 -0.43 -25.91
N HIS A 139 13.35 -0.53 -25.81
CA HIS A 139 14.04 -0.27 -24.56
C HIS A 139 14.02 1.23 -24.29
N PHE A 140 13.50 1.63 -23.14
CA PHE A 140 13.54 3.00 -22.68
C PHE A 140 14.83 3.18 -21.86
N GLU A 141 15.67 4.13 -22.23
CA GLU A 141 16.79 4.56 -21.38
C GLU A 141 16.24 5.53 -20.34
N ILE A 142 15.85 5.00 -19.18
CA ILE A 142 15.18 5.78 -18.14
C ILE A 142 16.20 6.20 -17.10
N ASP A 143 16.35 7.50 -16.92
CA ASP A 143 17.17 8.04 -15.83
C ASP A 143 16.38 8.07 -14.52
N SER A 144 16.41 6.95 -13.79
CA SER A 144 15.79 6.84 -12.47
C SER A 144 16.46 7.72 -11.41
N ARG A 145 17.63 8.34 -11.69
CA ARG A 145 18.32 9.22 -10.73
C ARG A 145 17.50 10.47 -10.39
N SER A 146 16.67 10.92 -11.32
CA SER A 146 15.73 12.04 -11.13
C SER A 146 14.79 11.84 -9.94
N LEU A 147 14.49 10.58 -9.57
CA LEU A 147 13.64 10.27 -8.43
C LEU A 147 14.24 10.74 -7.10
N TYR A 148 15.56 10.84 -7.00
CA TYR A 148 16.27 11.06 -5.72
C TYR A 148 16.78 12.49 -5.55
N GLU A 149 16.68 13.34 -6.58
CA GLU A 149 17.16 14.72 -6.50
C GLU A 149 16.39 15.50 -5.43
N HIS A 150 17.09 15.92 -4.38
CA HIS A 150 16.49 16.59 -3.21
C HIS A 150 15.32 15.83 -2.56
N LEU A 151 15.32 14.50 -2.68
CA LEU A 151 14.26 13.68 -2.07
C LEU A 151 14.36 13.74 -0.54
N GLU A 152 13.28 14.16 0.10
CA GLU A 152 13.14 14.13 1.55
C GLU A 152 12.55 12.79 2.02
N TYR A 153 12.50 12.57 3.33
CA TYR A 153 11.90 11.37 3.94
C TYR A 153 10.36 11.41 3.84
N ASN A 154 9.85 11.28 2.61
CA ASN A 154 8.43 11.31 2.29
C ASN A 154 8.10 10.28 1.20
N LEU A 155 7.42 9.19 1.58
CA LEU A 155 7.13 8.09 0.67
C LEU A 155 6.12 8.48 -0.41
N ALA A 156 5.12 9.26 -0.04
CA ALA A 156 4.10 9.76 -0.95
C ALA A 156 4.69 10.62 -2.08
N GLU A 157 5.61 11.53 -1.75
CA GLU A 157 6.35 12.33 -2.72
C GLU A 157 7.16 11.44 -3.68
N TYR A 158 7.84 10.42 -3.15
CA TYR A 158 8.58 9.47 -3.97
C TYR A 158 7.66 8.72 -4.96
N PHE A 159 6.48 8.31 -4.52
CA PHE A 159 5.48 7.66 -5.39
C PHE A 159 4.94 8.59 -6.47
N VAL A 160 4.72 9.87 -6.16
CA VAL A 160 4.39 10.88 -7.16
C VAL A 160 5.51 11.03 -8.20
N ARG A 161 6.77 11.12 -7.76
CA ARG A 161 7.91 11.23 -8.69
C ARG A 161 8.00 10.03 -9.62
N ILE A 162 7.69 8.82 -9.13
CA ILE A 162 7.57 7.61 -9.97
C ILE A 162 6.45 7.78 -11.00
N ARG A 163 5.27 8.28 -10.60
CA ARG A 163 4.16 8.54 -11.52
C ARG A 163 4.59 9.47 -12.63
N ASP A 164 5.18 10.60 -12.28
CA ASP A 164 5.58 11.63 -13.24
C ASP A 164 6.61 11.07 -14.23
N LEU A 165 7.61 10.33 -13.72
CA LEU A 165 8.63 9.70 -14.55
C LEU A 165 8.03 8.64 -15.50
N VAL A 166 7.18 7.75 -15.00
CA VAL A 166 6.52 6.71 -15.80
C VAL A 166 5.62 7.34 -16.87
N CYS A 167 4.74 8.25 -16.46
CA CYS A 167 3.74 8.87 -17.34
C CYS A 167 4.37 9.77 -18.41
N ALA A 168 5.54 10.37 -18.16
CA ALA A 168 6.27 11.12 -19.18
C ALA A 168 6.76 10.25 -20.35
N HIS A 169 6.86 8.93 -20.16
CA HIS A 169 7.35 7.98 -21.16
C HIS A 169 6.23 7.17 -21.83
N VAL A 170 4.99 7.28 -21.36
CA VAL A 170 3.83 6.62 -21.98
C VAL A 170 3.50 7.33 -23.30
N PRO A 171 3.37 6.60 -24.42
CA PRO A 171 2.99 7.23 -25.69
C PRO A 171 1.64 7.92 -25.61
N THR A 172 1.55 9.16 -26.10
CA THR A 172 0.32 9.96 -26.04
C THR A 172 -0.86 9.34 -26.82
N ASP A 173 -0.57 8.51 -27.84
CA ASP A 173 -1.59 7.76 -28.58
C ASP A 173 -2.11 6.52 -27.83
N VAL A 174 -1.43 6.11 -26.76
CA VAL A 174 -1.86 5.05 -25.84
C VAL A 174 -2.60 5.65 -24.66
N CYS A 175 -1.98 6.62 -23.98
CA CYS A 175 -2.57 7.34 -22.86
C CYS A 175 -2.06 8.79 -22.82
N PRO A 176 -2.94 9.80 -22.84
CA PRO A 176 -2.54 11.18 -22.56
C PRO A 176 -1.93 11.31 -21.17
N ALA A 177 -0.87 12.10 -21.01
CA ALA A 177 -0.19 12.26 -19.71
C ALA A 177 -1.14 12.72 -18.58
N ALA A 178 -2.11 13.58 -18.90
CA ALA A 178 -3.13 14.05 -17.95
C ALA A 178 -4.12 12.94 -17.51
N GLU A 179 -4.19 11.85 -18.25
CA GLU A 179 -5.04 10.69 -17.97
C GLU A 179 -4.23 9.49 -17.48
N CYS A 180 -2.92 9.62 -17.29
CA CYS A 180 -2.07 8.53 -16.83
C CYS A 180 -2.12 8.41 -15.30
N SER A 181 -2.30 7.18 -14.80
CA SER A 181 -2.12 6.83 -13.38
C SER A 181 -1.21 5.64 -13.23
N ILE A 182 -0.61 5.55 -12.04
CA ILE A 182 0.11 4.35 -11.63
C ILE A 182 -0.58 3.67 -10.44
N MET A 183 -0.32 2.38 -10.29
CA MET A 183 -0.55 1.63 -9.07
C MET A 183 0.80 1.12 -8.55
N LEU A 184 0.99 1.21 -7.23
CA LEU A 184 2.15 0.72 -6.51
C LEU A 184 1.67 -0.07 -5.29
N LYS A 185 2.45 -1.07 -4.89
CA LYS A 185 2.23 -1.78 -3.63
C LYS A 185 2.98 -1.10 -2.50
N MET A 186 2.50 -1.27 -1.26
CA MET A 186 3.20 -0.88 -0.04
C MET A 186 3.06 -2.00 0.99
N PHE A 187 4.18 -2.61 1.36
CA PHE A 187 4.23 -3.72 2.32
C PHE A 187 5.05 -3.35 3.56
N PRO A 188 4.76 -3.93 4.73
CA PRO A 188 5.53 -3.69 5.96
C PRO A 188 7.04 -3.94 5.81
N VAL A 189 7.43 -4.92 4.98
CA VAL A 189 8.85 -5.19 4.70
C VAL A 189 9.59 -3.99 4.10
N TYR A 190 8.89 -3.05 3.47
CA TYR A 190 9.51 -1.87 2.85
C TYR A 190 10.12 -0.93 3.88
N VAL A 191 9.63 -0.99 5.12
CA VAL A 191 10.14 -0.23 6.27
C VAL A 191 10.82 -1.12 7.29
N ASP A 192 11.34 -2.27 6.82
CA ASP A 192 12.04 -3.28 7.62
C ASP A 192 11.17 -3.98 8.68
N GLY A 193 9.85 -3.98 8.48
CA GLY A 193 8.91 -4.83 9.21
C GLY A 193 9.00 -6.29 8.75
N ASP A 194 8.73 -7.20 9.67
CA ASP A 194 8.73 -8.65 9.46
C ASP A 194 7.37 -9.21 9.83
N THR A 195 6.55 -9.46 8.82
CA THR A 195 5.21 -10.05 8.94
C THR A 195 5.19 -11.52 8.56
N VAL A 196 6.35 -12.14 8.34
CA VAL A 196 6.43 -13.54 7.94
C VAL A 196 6.05 -14.44 9.11
N ILE A 197 5.04 -15.27 8.92
CA ILE A 197 4.68 -16.31 9.88
C ILE A 197 5.63 -17.51 9.64
N ASP A 198 6.67 -17.63 10.47
CA ASP A 198 7.51 -18.82 10.48
C ASP A 198 6.85 -19.94 11.30
N HIS A 199 6.51 -21.05 10.64
CA HIS A 199 5.92 -22.22 11.31
C HIS A 199 6.95 -23.03 12.11
N THR A 200 8.24 -22.81 11.88
CA THR A 200 9.36 -23.50 12.54
C THR A 200 10.45 -22.50 12.93
N PRO A 201 10.15 -21.52 13.79
CA PRO A 201 11.07 -20.44 14.10
C PRO A 201 12.33 -20.96 14.79
N SER A 202 13.49 -20.45 14.37
CA SER A 202 14.73 -20.67 15.11
C SER A 202 14.62 -20.06 16.52
N PRO A 203 15.39 -20.57 17.50
CA PRO A 203 15.46 -19.94 18.82
C PRO A 203 15.81 -18.46 18.70
N GLY A 204 15.07 -17.58 19.39
CA GLY A 204 15.30 -16.14 19.34
C GLY A 204 14.65 -15.39 18.17
N HIS A 205 14.10 -16.10 17.17
CA HIS A 205 13.45 -15.47 16.01
C HIS A 205 12.28 -14.56 16.44
N ALA A 206 11.37 -15.05 17.28
CA ALA A 206 10.21 -14.26 17.75
C ALA A 206 10.64 -12.97 18.47
N ALA A 207 11.63 -13.05 19.38
CA ALA A 207 12.11 -11.86 20.08
C ALA A 207 12.75 -10.83 19.13
N CYS A 208 13.48 -11.28 18.11
CA CYS A 208 14.01 -10.40 17.07
C CYS A 208 12.89 -9.80 16.21
N GLN A 209 11.92 -10.61 15.78
CA GLN A 209 10.76 -10.18 14.99
C GLN A 209 9.97 -9.10 15.74
N ASP A 210 9.63 -9.34 17.01
CA ASP A 210 8.93 -8.37 17.87
C ASP A 210 9.72 -7.05 17.97
N ALA A 211 11.01 -7.14 18.28
CA ALA A 211 11.86 -5.96 18.44
C ALA A 211 12.04 -5.17 17.14
N ARG A 212 12.12 -5.88 15.99
CA ARG A 212 12.15 -5.25 14.66
C ARG A 212 10.84 -4.57 14.36
N ASN A 213 9.71 -5.24 14.57
CA ASN A 213 8.41 -4.68 14.25
C ASN A 213 8.07 -3.46 15.12
N VAL A 214 8.40 -3.48 16.41
CA VAL A 214 8.26 -2.31 17.29
C VAL A 214 8.99 -1.09 16.73
N LYS A 215 10.20 -1.27 16.17
CA LYS A 215 10.94 -0.18 15.53
C LYS A 215 10.34 0.23 14.18
N ALA A 216 10.01 -0.76 13.34
CA ALA A 216 9.40 -0.55 12.02
C ALA A 216 8.07 0.20 12.10
N MET A 217 7.31 0.04 13.19
CA MET A 217 6.03 0.71 13.39
C MET A 217 6.10 2.23 13.28
N LYS A 218 7.21 2.86 13.69
CA LYS A 218 7.37 4.31 13.52
C LYS A 218 7.43 4.65 12.03
N ALA A 219 8.34 4.01 11.30
CA ALA A 219 8.51 4.25 9.86
C ALA A 219 7.26 3.89 9.05
N TRP A 220 6.54 2.84 9.43
CA TRP A 220 5.25 2.48 8.84
C TRP A 220 4.22 3.60 8.98
N LYS A 221 4.07 4.15 10.20
CA LYS A 221 3.16 5.27 10.46
C LYS A 221 3.58 6.54 9.73
N ASP A 222 4.87 6.85 9.70
CA ASP A 222 5.40 7.99 8.96
C ASP A 222 5.09 7.87 7.46
N ALA A 223 5.24 6.66 6.89
CA ALA A 223 4.92 6.37 5.50
C ALA A 223 3.42 6.52 5.21
N LEU A 224 2.53 5.95 6.04
CA LEU A 224 1.09 6.12 5.88
C LEU A 224 0.66 7.59 6.02
N HIS A 225 1.21 8.28 7.02
CA HIS A 225 0.92 9.70 7.25
C HIS A 225 1.42 10.59 6.10
N SER A 226 2.50 10.20 5.41
CA SER A 226 2.98 10.94 4.24
C SER A 226 1.92 11.05 3.14
N PHE A 227 1.02 10.06 2.99
CA PHE A 227 -0.07 10.12 2.02
C PHE A 227 -1.10 11.20 2.35
N GLU A 228 -1.26 11.55 3.63
CA GLU A 228 -2.11 12.66 4.08
C GLU A 228 -1.45 14.03 3.88
N GLN A 229 -0.14 14.08 3.65
CA GLN A 229 0.59 15.35 3.49
C GLN A 229 0.58 15.83 2.04
N VAL A 230 0.40 14.92 1.08
CA VAL A 230 0.34 15.24 -0.35
C VAL A 230 -1.12 15.50 -0.77
N CYS A 231 -1.90 16.19 0.08
CA CYS A 231 -3.32 16.47 -0.12
C CYS A 231 -3.67 17.30 -1.36
N ASP A 232 -2.69 17.92 -2.03
CA ASP A 232 -2.89 18.62 -3.31
C ASP A 232 -2.64 17.74 -4.55
N MET A 233 -2.30 16.46 -4.36
CA MET A 233 -2.17 15.49 -5.47
C MET A 233 -3.12 14.32 -5.24
N ASN A 234 -3.83 13.94 -6.30
CA ASN A 234 -4.93 12.99 -6.23
C ASN A 234 -4.41 11.57 -5.95
N MET A 235 -4.11 11.25 -4.70
CA MET A 235 -3.68 9.91 -4.29
C MET A 235 -4.87 9.14 -3.72
N LEU A 236 -5.04 7.88 -4.16
CA LEU A 236 -6.04 6.97 -3.61
C LEU A 236 -5.31 5.84 -2.88
N ILE A 237 -5.71 5.57 -1.64
CA ILE A 237 -5.23 4.43 -0.88
C ILE A 237 -6.28 3.34 -0.96
N ALA A 238 -5.89 2.16 -1.42
CA ALA A 238 -6.72 0.95 -1.35
C ALA A 238 -6.13 0.00 -0.32
N GLU A 239 -6.89 -0.25 0.73
CA GLU A 239 -6.50 -1.13 1.84
C GLU A 239 -7.18 -2.49 1.65
N LEU A 240 -6.39 -3.54 1.44
CA LEU A 240 -6.88 -4.93 1.46
C LEU A 240 -6.75 -5.57 2.85
N ILE A 241 -6.08 -4.86 3.76
CA ILE A 241 -5.92 -5.17 5.18
C ILE A 241 -6.05 -3.83 5.91
N ALA A 242 -6.88 -3.73 6.95
CA ALA A 242 -7.00 -2.49 7.70
C ALA A 242 -5.63 -2.10 8.31
N PRO A 243 -5.27 -0.81 8.43
CA PRO A 243 -4.01 -0.38 9.02
C PRO A 243 -3.82 -0.96 10.43
N GLU A 244 -4.92 -1.05 11.19
CA GLU A 244 -4.98 -1.71 12.50
C GLU A 244 -4.63 -3.20 12.45
N ASP A 245 -4.95 -3.91 11.37
CA ASP A 245 -4.66 -5.35 11.23
C ASP A 245 -3.21 -5.58 10.77
N SER A 246 -2.64 -4.68 9.98
CA SER A 246 -1.19 -4.68 9.70
C SER A 246 -0.40 -4.30 10.96
N ILE A 247 -0.92 -3.37 11.77
CA ILE A 247 -0.41 -3.09 13.12
C ILE A 247 -0.54 -4.32 14.01
N ALA A 248 -1.67 -5.05 13.96
CA ALA A 248 -1.87 -6.26 14.74
C ALA A 248 -0.87 -7.35 14.36
N VAL A 249 -0.62 -7.60 13.07
CA VAL A 249 0.41 -8.56 12.61
C VAL A 249 1.82 -8.12 13.00
N MET A 250 2.10 -6.82 13.02
CA MET A 250 3.38 -6.29 13.48
C MET A 250 3.52 -6.23 15.01
N THR A 251 2.45 -6.43 15.78
CA THR A 251 2.48 -6.31 17.25
C THR A 251 2.03 -7.57 17.99
N SER A 252 1.72 -8.66 17.25
CA SER A 252 1.27 -9.95 17.77
C SER A 252 2.38 -10.97 17.93
#